data_AF-A0A2N1HR04-F1
#
_entry.id   AF-A0A2N1HR04-F1
#
_cell.length_a   1.000
_cell.length_b   1.000
_cell.length_c   1.000
_cell.angle_alpha   90.00
_cell.angle_beta   90.00
_cell.angle_gamma   90.00
#
_symmetry.space_group_name_H-M   'P 1'
#
loop_
_entity.id
_entity.type
_entity.pdbx_description
1 polymer ?
#
loop_
_entity_poly.entity_id
_entity_poly.type
_entity_poly.pdbx_seq_one_letter_code
_entity_poly.pdbx_strand_id
1 'polypeptide(L)'
;MKSNTNLLMLVAILMVLFSPIAFASDIRMYWHLYLFGIALISTLIALFITYRKKNIESTGIRIMIWGIYFWVVTFIQLILLSLLYGQA
;
A
#
# COMPACT_ATOMS: atom_id res chain seq x y z
N MET A 1 -8.87 15.13 -20.75
CA MET A 1 -8.18 15.17 -19.43
C MET A 1 -9.22 15.35 -18.33
N LYS A 2 -9.87 14.27 -17.87
CA LYS A 2 -10.81 14.27 -16.73
C LYS A 2 -10.67 12.89 -16.08
N SER A 3 -10.67 12.83 -14.76
CA SER A 3 -10.53 11.60 -13.94
C SER A 3 -9.11 11.22 -13.51
N ASN A 4 -8.39 12.13 -12.85
CA ASN A 4 -7.33 11.76 -11.89
C ASN A 4 -7.70 12.20 -10.45
N THR A 5 -8.54 13.23 -10.30
CA THR A 5 -8.98 13.78 -9.00
C THR A 5 -9.85 12.80 -8.21
N ASN A 6 -10.79 12.09 -8.85
CA ASN A 6 -11.62 11.09 -8.17
C ASN A 6 -10.78 9.90 -7.65
N LEU A 7 -9.71 9.58 -8.37
CA LEU A 7 -8.81 8.48 -8.02
C LEU A 7 -7.87 8.89 -6.88
N LEU A 8 -7.38 10.14 -6.90
CA LEU A 8 -6.66 10.74 -5.78
C LEU A 8 -7.51 10.85 -4.52
N MET A 9 -8.80 11.20 -4.65
CA MET A 9 -9.74 11.18 -3.53
C MET A 9 -9.94 9.76 -3.00
N LEU A 10 -10.07 8.75 -3.87
CA LEU A 10 -10.21 7.37 -3.44
C LEU A 10 -8.97 6.88 -2.66
N VAL A 11 -7.78 7.18 -3.16
CA VAL A 11 -6.52 6.84 -2.48
C VAL A 11 -6.39 7.57 -1.14
N ALA A 12 -6.75 8.86 -1.09
CA ALA A 12 -6.75 9.63 0.14
C ALA A 12 -7.76 9.08 1.16
N ILE A 13 -8.96 8.69 0.73
CA ILE A 13 -9.99 8.10 1.59
C ILE A 13 -9.54 6.74 2.13
N LEU A 14 -8.91 5.91 1.29
CA LEU A 14 -8.31 4.64 1.73
C LEU A 14 -7.18 4.88 2.74
N MET A 15 -6.34 5.90 2.53
CA MET A 15 -5.30 6.26 3.49
C MET A 15 -5.86 6.76 4.83
N VAL A 16 -7.02 7.42 4.84
CA VAL A 16 -7.68 7.86 6.09
C VAL A 16 -8.41 6.70 6.77
N LEU A 17 -9.13 5.85 6.02
CA LEU A 17 -9.87 4.70 6.57
C LEU A 17 -8.95 3.63 7.17
N PHE A 18 -7.75 3.47 6.59
CA PHE A 18 -6.71 2.59 7.11
C PHE A 18 -5.63 3.37 7.88
N SER A 19 -5.92 4.61 8.29
CA SER A 19 -5.00 5.42 9.07
C SER A 19 -4.76 4.78 10.44
N PRO A 20 -3.49 4.61 10.86
CA PRO A 20 -3.14 4.04 12.16
C PRO A 20 -3.76 4.76 13.36
N ILE A 21 -4.19 6.01 13.17
CA ILE A 21 -4.81 6.87 14.18
C ILE A 21 -6.18 6.34 14.63
N ALA A 22 -6.92 5.63 13.76
CA ALA A 22 -8.24 5.07 14.11
C ALA A 22 -8.15 3.77 14.93
N PHE A 23 -7.01 3.08 14.90
CA PHE A 23 -6.78 1.80 15.60
C PHE A 23 -5.85 1.95 16.82
N ALA A 24 -5.67 3.17 17.30
CA ALA A 24 -4.63 3.56 18.26
C ALA A 24 -4.84 3.12 19.73
N SER A 25 -5.50 1.99 20.02
CA SER A 25 -5.64 1.53 21.42
C SER A 25 -4.74 0.37 21.85
N ASP A 26 -4.25 -0.51 20.96
CA ASP A 26 -3.26 -1.53 21.38
C ASP A 26 -2.60 -2.26 20.19
N ILE A 27 -1.45 -1.77 19.70
CA ILE A 27 -0.69 -2.43 18.61
C ILE A 27 -0.18 -3.82 19.01
N ARG A 28 0.11 -4.05 20.30
CA ARG A 28 0.54 -5.37 20.77
C ARG A 28 -0.52 -6.43 20.55
N MET A 29 -1.80 -6.06 20.61
CA MET A 29 -2.92 -6.98 20.47
C MET A 29 -3.26 -7.27 19.00
N TYR A 30 -2.92 -6.37 18.06
CA TYR A 30 -3.40 -6.43 16.67
C TYR A 30 -2.34 -6.22 15.58
N TRP A 31 -1.04 -6.40 15.84
CA TRP A 31 0.03 -6.21 14.86
C TRP A 31 -0.20 -6.93 13.51
N HIS A 32 -0.84 -8.11 13.53
CA HIS A 32 -1.21 -8.87 12.34
C HIS A 32 -2.17 -8.09 11.42
N LEU A 33 -3.11 -7.33 11.98
CA LEU A 33 -4.06 -6.50 11.22
C LEU A 33 -3.35 -5.34 10.52
N TYR A 34 -2.32 -4.77 11.16
CA TYR A 34 -1.50 -3.74 10.53
C TYR A 34 -0.68 -4.29 9.38
N LEU A 35 -0.05 -5.47 9.54
CA LEU A 35 0.65 -6.13 8.44
C LEU A 35 -0.29 -6.51 7.31
N PHE A 36 -1.50 -6.97 7.63
CA PHE A 36 -2.53 -7.26 6.64
C PHE A 36 -2.94 -5.99 5.87
N GLY A 37 -3.14 -4.87 6.58
CA GLY A 37 -3.44 -3.57 5.96
C GLY A 37 -2.32 -3.08 5.05
N ILE A 38 -1.06 -3.20 5.49
CA ILE A 38 0.13 -2.88 4.69
C ILE A 38 0.19 -3.74 3.43
N ALA A 39 0.00 -5.06 3.56
CA ALA A 39 0.00 -5.97 2.43
C ALA A 39 -1.13 -5.65 1.43
N LEU A 40 -2.32 -5.31 1.92
CA LEU A 40 -3.48 -4.98 1.09
C LEU A 40 -3.26 -3.67 0.32
N ILE A 41 -2.78 -2.62 0.98
CA ILE A 41 -2.46 -1.33 0.34
C ILE A 41 -1.32 -1.50 -0.66
N SER A 42 -0.25 -2.20 -0.29
CA SER A 42 0.89 -2.48 -1.17
C SER A 42 0.48 -3.27 -2.41
N THR A 43 -0.41 -4.24 -2.26
CA THR A 43 -0.98 -5.01 -3.37
C THR A 43 -1.75 -4.12 -4.34
N LEU A 44 -2.63 -3.26 -3.83
CA LEU A 44 -3.44 -2.37 -4.66
C LEU A 44 -2.57 -1.36 -5.43
N ILE A 45 -1.58 -0.77 -4.76
CA ILE A 45 -0.64 0.18 -5.39
C ILE A 45 0.20 -0.54 -6.46
N ALA A 46 0.75 -1.71 -6.14
CA ALA A 46 1.55 -2.50 -7.07
C ALA A 46 0.73 -2.94 -8.29
N LEU A 47 -0.53 -3.37 -8.09
CA LEU A 47 -1.45 -3.71 -9.18
C LEU A 47 -1.71 -2.51 -10.08
N PHE A 48 -1.99 -1.35 -9.48
CA PHE A 48 -2.24 -0.12 -10.24
C PHE A 48 -1.04 0.29 -11.09
N ILE A 49 0.17 0.28 -10.52
CA ILE A 49 1.40 0.63 -11.23
C ILE A 49 1.67 -0.36 -12.37
N THR A 50 1.51 -1.65 -12.09
CA THR A 50 1.75 -2.71 -13.08
C THR A 50 0.72 -2.67 -14.20
N TYR A 51 -0.55 -2.41 -13.90
CA TYR A 51 -1.62 -2.29 -14.89
C TYR A 51 -1.40 -1.11 -15.86
N ARG A 52 -0.79 -0.02 -15.39
CA ARG A 52 -0.46 1.14 -16.23
C ARG A 52 0.67 0.85 -17.25
N LYS A 53 1.48 -0.19 -17.04
CA LYS A 53 2.58 -0.56 -17.96
C LYS A 53 2.04 -1.36 -19.14
N LYS A 54 1.84 -0.69 -20.28
CA LYS A 54 1.33 -1.29 -21.52
C LYS A 54 2.37 -2.12 -22.30
N ASN A 55 3.67 -1.92 -22.04
CA ASN A 55 4.77 -2.57 -22.77
C ASN A 55 5.19 -3.94 -22.22
N ILE A 56 4.37 -4.58 -21.36
CA ILE A 56 4.71 -5.89 -20.78
C ILE A 56 3.81 -6.95 -21.43
N GLU A 57 4.35 -7.66 -22.42
CA GLU A 57 3.62 -8.70 -23.15
C GLU A 57 3.56 -10.02 -22.38
N SER A 58 4.60 -10.36 -21.62
CA SER A 58 4.65 -11.63 -20.88
C SER A 58 4.01 -11.54 -19.50
N THR A 59 3.11 -12.48 -19.20
CA THR A 59 2.45 -12.61 -17.90
C THR A 59 3.46 -12.81 -16.76
N GLY A 60 4.53 -13.59 -17.01
CA GLY A 60 5.58 -13.83 -16.03
C GLY A 60 6.33 -12.55 -15.64
N ILE A 61 6.70 -11.73 -16.63
CA ILE A 61 7.36 -10.44 -16.40
C ILE A 61 6.41 -9.47 -15.68
N ARG A 62 5.12 -9.53 -15.98
CA ARG A 62 4.10 -8.72 -15.31
C ARG A 62 3.99 -9.06 -13.82
N ILE A 63 3.97 -10.34 -13.47
CA ILE A 63 3.96 -10.80 -12.07
C ILE A 63 5.26 -10.41 -11.36
N MET A 64 6.41 -10.55 -12.02
CA MET A 64 7.70 -10.15 -11.46
C MET A 64 7.74 -8.65 -11.15
N ILE A 65 7.30 -7.81 -12.09
CA ILE A 65 7.24 -6.34 -11.92
C ILE A 65 6.24 -5.98 -10.81
N TRP A 66 5.08 -6.64 -10.77
CA TRP A 66 4.12 -6.47 -9.69
C TRP A 66 4.74 -6.79 -8.32
N GLY A 67 5.46 -7.91 -8.21
CA GLY A 67 6.15 -8.31 -6.98
C GLY A 67 7.20 -7.29 -6.54
N ILE A 68 7.98 -6.73 -7.48
CA ILE A 68 8.97 -5.67 -7.17
C ILE A 68 8.26 -4.44 -6.59
N TYR A 69 7.20 -3.95 -7.23
CA TYR A 69 6.46 -2.80 -6.73
C TYR A 69 5.78 -3.07 -5.39
N PHE A 70 5.26 -4.29 -5.19
CA PHE A 70 4.68 -4.71 -3.91
C PHE A 70 5.71 -4.58 -2.78
N TRP A 71 6.90 -5.15 -2.96
CA TRP A 71 7.95 -5.12 -1.93
C TRP A 71 8.45 -3.70 -1.65
N VAL A 72 8.66 -2.90 -2.69
CA VAL A 72 9.10 -1.49 -2.52
C VAL A 72 8.10 -0.70 -1.68
N VAL A 73 6.80 -0.81 -1.98
CA VAL A 73 5.76 -0.09 -1.23
C VAL A 73 5.65 -0.63 0.20
N THR A 74 5.73 -1.95 0.36
CA THR A 74 5.70 -2.61 1.68
C THR A 74 6.83 -2.11 2.58
N PHE A 75 8.06 -2.04 2.06
CA PHE A 75 9.20 -1.53 2.83
C PHE A 75 9.02 -0.07 3.23
N ILE A 76 8.52 0.79 2.33
CA ILE A 76 8.23 2.18 2.66
C ILE A 76 7.21 2.26 3.81
N GLN A 77 6.13 1.48 3.74
CA GLN A 77 5.11 1.46 4.80
C GLN A 77 5.66 0.93 6.13
N LEU A 78 6.52 -0.09 6.12
CA LEU A 78 7.16 -0.62 7.32
C LEU A 78 8.13 0.38 7.96
N ILE A 79 8.90 1.10 7.15
CA ILE A 79 9.77 2.18 7.65
C ILE A 79 8.93 3.28 8.29
N LEU A 80 7.85 3.71 7.64
CA LEU A 80 6.94 4.72 8.20
C LEU A 80 6.30 4.24 9.50
N LEU A 81 5.83 2.98 9.55
CA LEU A 81 5.30 2.38 10.77
C LEU A 81 6.36 2.40 11.89
N SER A 82 7.59 1.99 11.58
CA SER A 82 8.70 2.00 12.52
C SER A 82 9.07 3.41 13.01
N LEU A 83 8.98 4.44 12.15
CA LEU A 83 9.29 5.82 12.53
C LEU A 83 8.19 6.44 13.40
N LEU A 84 6.92 6.15 13.08
CA LEU A 84 5.77 6.69 13.80
C LEU A 84 5.59 6.02 15.17
N TYR A 85 5.89 4.72 15.27
CA TYR A 85 5.70 3.95 16.50
C TYR A 85 6.98 3.63 17.27
N GLY A 86 8.16 3.79 16.65
CA GLY A 86 9.44 3.67 17.36
C GLY A 86 9.78 4.87 18.24
N GLN A 87 8.98 5.94 18.20
CA GLN A 87 9.10 7.12 19.07
C GLN A 87 8.12 7.11 20.27
N ALA A 88 7.32 6.05 20.42
CA ALA A 88 6.42 5.83 21.55
C ALA A 88 7.03 4.82 22.54
#